data_AF-A0A4U3LIY7-F1
#
_entry.id   AF-A0A4U3LIY7-F1
#
_cell.length_a   1.000
_cell.length_b   1.000
_cell.length_c   1.000
_cell.angle_alpha   90.00
_cell.angle_beta   90.00
_cell.angle_gamma   90.00
#
_symmetry.space_group_name_H-M   'P 1'
#
loop_
_entity.id
_entity.type
_entity.pdbx_description
1 polymer ?
#
loop_
_entity_poly.entity_id
_entity_poly.type
_entity_poly.pdbx_seq_one_letter_code
_entity_poly.pdbx_strand_id
1 'polypeptide(L)'
;MTDVQSSQHDTSATPAAKPERISAVVMGVLATGFSVWVLTTLPIQAALILTVASVVAWVAWMRTTYAYPVRTRKVIAVYLCAIAFQFIHMSEEYTGGFPHEIVDLFNSSRDWTEKSFLLTFVFGFGAIWVLAAAGALYQLRIANYLLWFYALGAGLINAISHFVFPILKGGYFPGLYTASGHLIMSALLIHLLIKESHRLRTRATGHPNDDPDNVQKALN
;
A
#
# COMPACT_ATOMS: atom_id res chain seq x y z
N MET A 1 33.31 -6.35 -50.72
CA MET A 1 32.23 -5.73 -49.93
C MET A 1 31.31 -6.86 -49.52
N THR A 2 31.49 -7.34 -48.29
CA THR A 2 30.75 -8.46 -47.71
C THR A 2 29.54 -7.91 -46.95
N ASP A 3 28.35 -8.32 -47.38
CA ASP A 3 27.07 -7.97 -46.75
C ASP A 3 27.02 -8.48 -45.30
N VAL A 4 26.85 -7.55 -44.38
CA VAL A 4 26.55 -7.83 -42.97
C VAL A 4 25.04 -8.05 -42.87
N GLN A 5 24.64 -9.31 -42.85
CA GLN A 5 23.28 -9.71 -42.50
C GLN A 5 23.00 -9.34 -41.04
N SER A 6 22.27 -8.24 -40.85
CA SER A 6 21.71 -7.82 -39.56
C SER A 6 20.79 -8.92 -39.03
N SER A 7 21.20 -9.58 -37.95
CA SER A 7 20.35 -10.51 -37.20
C SER A 7 19.26 -9.70 -36.49
N GLN A 8 18.05 -9.69 -37.06
CA GLN A 8 16.86 -9.28 -36.34
C GLN A 8 16.66 -10.25 -35.16
N HIS A 9 16.94 -9.79 -33.96
CA HIS A 9 16.53 -10.47 -32.74
C HIS A 9 15.01 -10.43 -32.66
N ASP A 10 14.39 -11.54 -33.06
CA ASP A 10 12.98 -11.83 -32.89
C ASP A 10 12.67 -11.91 -31.38
N THR A 11 12.22 -10.79 -30.82
CA THR A 11 11.69 -10.72 -29.45
C THR A 11 10.23 -11.11 -29.48
N SER A 12 9.97 -12.38 -29.78
CA SER A 12 8.67 -12.98 -29.56
C SER A 12 8.29 -12.77 -28.09
N ALA A 13 7.26 -11.94 -27.88
CA ALA A 13 6.77 -11.60 -26.55
C ALA A 13 6.30 -12.90 -25.88
N THR A 14 7.09 -13.41 -24.94
CA THR A 14 6.72 -14.58 -24.15
C THR A 14 5.39 -14.26 -23.45
N PRO A 15 4.35 -15.11 -23.59
CA PRO A 15 3.08 -14.86 -22.94
C PRO A 15 3.30 -14.70 -21.43
N ALA A 16 2.67 -13.68 -20.85
CA ALA A 16 2.85 -13.36 -19.44
C ALA A 16 2.60 -14.60 -18.58
N ALA A 17 3.65 -15.09 -17.93
CA ALA A 17 3.58 -16.28 -17.08
C ALA A 17 2.49 -16.09 -16.03
N LYS A 18 1.65 -17.12 -15.82
CA LYS A 18 0.61 -17.10 -14.80
C LYS A 18 1.23 -16.79 -13.43
N PRO A 19 0.62 -15.91 -12.62
CA PRO A 19 1.17 -15.56 -11.31
C PRO A 19 1.19 -16.79 -10.39
N GLU A 20 2.30 -16.96 -9.67
CA GLU A 20 2.49 -18.05 -8.72
C GLU A 20 1.53 -17.97 -7.55
N ARG A 21 0.81 -19.07 -7.28
CA ARG A 21 -0.25 -19.11 -6.26
C ARG A 21 0.27 -19.00 -4.82
N ILE A 22 1.54 -19.33 -4.59
CA ILE A 22 2.13 -19.39 -3.25
C ILE A 22 2.05 -18.02 -2.56
N SER A 23 2.32 -16.93 -3.27
CA SER A 23 2.22 -15.58 -2.70
C SER A 23 0.82 -15.25 -2.20
N ALA A 24 -0.22 -15.64 -2.94
CA ALA A 24 -1.61 -15.45 -2.52
C ALA A 24 -2.02 -16.37 -1.36
N VAL A 25 -1.43 -17.56 -1.23
CA VAL A 25 -1.70 -18.39 -0.04
C VAL A 25 -1.00 -17.81 1.18
N VAL A 26 0.30 -17.51 1.07
CA VAL A 26 1.12 -16.97 2.17
C VAL A 26 0.51 -15.68 2.70
N MET A 27 0.24 -14.72 1.82
CA MET A 27 -0.28 -13.44 2.27
C MET A 27 -1.72 -13.56 2.81
N GLY A 28 -2.51 -14.54 2.36
CA GLY A 28 -3.87 -14.75 2.85
C GLY A 28 -3.88 -15.30 4.27
N VAL A 29 -2.98 -16.25 4.55
CA VAL A 29 -2.73 -16.75 5.90
C VAL A 29 -2.22 -15.63 6.81
N LEU A 30 -1.25 -14.84 6.35
CA LEU A 30 -0.72 -13.72 7.13
C LEU A 30 -1.78 -12.64 7.41
N ALA A 31 -2.58 -12.26 6.42
CA ALA A 31 -3.67 -11.30 6.57
C ALA A 31 -4.75 -11.78 7.55
N THR A 32 -5.06 -13.09 7.52
CA THR A 32 -6.00 -13.71 8.45
C THR A 32 -5.43 -13.72 9.87
N GLY A 33 -4.19 -14.18 10.04
CA GLY A 33 -3.50 -14.19 11.34
C GLY A 33 -3.37 -12.79 11.94
N PHE A 34 -3.02 -11.81 11.11
CA PHE A 34 -3.00 -10.39 11.50
C PHE A 34 -4.38 -9.91 11.96
N SER A 35 -5.45 -10.21 11.21
CA SER A 35 -6.82 -9.80 11.54
C SER A 35 -7.28 -10.41 12.87
N VAL A 36 -7.00 -11.70 13.10
CA VAL A 36 -7.27 -12.37 14.38
C VAL A 36 -6.50 -11.68 15.50
N TRP A 37 -5.20 -11.44 15.31
CA TRP A 37 -4.37 -10.78 16.30
C TRP A 37 -4.91 -9.40 16.68
N VAL A 38 -5.19 -8.50 15.73
CA VAL A 38 -5.73 -7.15 16.06
C VAL A 38 -7.09 -7.22 16.74
N LEU A 39 -8.00 -8.11 16.30
CA LEU A 39 -9.32 -8.28 16.90
C LEU A 39 -9.28 -8.80 18.34
N THR A 40 -8.19 -9.47 18.73
CA THR A 40 -7.99 -9.98 20.09
C THR A 40 -7.17 -9.06 20.98
N THR A 41 -6.41 -8.11 20.43
CA THR A 41 -5.41 -7.34 21.18
C THR A 41 -5.70 -5.84 21.26
N LEU A 42 -6.24 -5.23 20.20
CA LEU A 42 -6.44 -3.78 20.13
C LEU A 42 -7.87 -3.38 20.52
N PRO A 43 -8.11 -2.09 20.84
CA PRO A 43 -9.47 -1.54 20.89
C PRO A 43 -10.25 -1.88 19.62
N ILE A 44 -11.53 -2.23 19.77
CA ILE A 44 -12.31 -2.84 18.69
C ILE A 44 -12.43 -1.94 17.45
N GLN A 45 -12.48 -0.62 17.63
CA GLN A 45 -12.57 0.36 16.56
C GLN A 45 -11.30 0.37 15.70
N ALA A 46 -10.13 0.41 16.34
CA ALA A 46 -8.85 0.29 15.66
C ALA A 46 -8.69 -1.07 14.97
N ALA A 47 -9.11 -2.15 15.65
CA ALA A 47 -9.06 -3.49 15.10
C ALA A 47 -9.95 -3.65 13.84
N LEU A 48 -11.15 -3.07 13.85
CA LEU A 48 -12.06 -3.08 12.70
C LEU A 48 -11.49 -2.30 11.51
N ILE A 49 -10.93 -1.11 11.75
CA ILE A 49 -10.27 -0.32 10.71
C ILE A 49 -9.17 -1.13 10.04
N LEU A 50 -8.27 -1.74 10.83
CA LEU A 50 -7.15 -2.51 10.31
C LEU A 50 -7.59 -3.80 9.60
N THR A 51 -8.61 -4.47 10.12
CA THR A 51 -9.16 -5.70 9.53
C THR A 51 -9.83 -5.40 8.19
N VAL A 52 -10.67 -4.38 8.13
CA VAL A 52 -11.32 -3.95 6.89
C VAL A 52 -10.27 -3.52 5.86
N ALA A 53 -9.28 -2.73 6.27
CA ALA A 53 -8.19 -2.33 5.39
C ALA A 53 -7.40 -3.52 4.84
N SER A 54 -7.09 -4.51 5.68
CA SER A 54 -6.39 -5.75 5.28
C SER A 54 -7.17 -6.52 4.21
N VAL A 55 -8.49 -6.68 4.41
CA VAL A 55 -9.37 -7.36 3.44
C VAL A 55 -9.52 -6.58 2.14
N VAL A 56 -9.73 -5.26 2.21
CA VAL A 56 -9.87 -4.44 0.99
C VAL A 56 -8.55 -4.40 0.23
N ALA A 57 -7.41 -4.33 0.92
CA ALA A 57 -6.09 -4.40 0.31
C ALA A 57 -5.83 -5.75 -0.36
N TRP A 58 -6.27 -6.85 0.25
CA TRP A 58 -6.25 -8.17 -0.36
C TRP A 58 -6.95 -8.18 -1.71
N VAL A 59 -8.19 -7.70 -1.74
CA VAL A 59 -9.03 -7.67 -2.93
C VAL A 59 -8.41 -6.75 -3.99
N ALA A 60 -7.97 -5.56 -3.60
CA ALA A 60 -7.34 -4.59 -4.50
C ALA A 60 -6.07 -5.17 -5.14
N TRP A 61 -5.18 -5.77 -4.33
CA TRP A 61 -3.98 -6.44 -4.81
C TRP A 61 -4.30 -7.56 -5.79
N MET A 62 -5.19 -8.49 -5.42
CA MET A 62 -5.59 -9.62 -6.26
C MET A 62 -6.16 -9.18 -7.61
N ARG A 63 -6.92 -8.08 -7.64
CA ARG A 63 -7.53 -7.54 -8.87
C ARG A 63 -6.58 -6.72 -9.72
N THR A 64 -5.46 -6.26 -9.18
CA THR A 64 -4.56 -5.31 -9.84
C THR A 64 -3.11 -5.83 -9.90
N THR A 65 -2.32 -5.52 -8.88
CA THR A 65 -0.87 -5.66 -8.86
C THR A 65 -0.38 -7.05 -8.47
N TYR A 66 -1.29 -7.98 -8.14
CA TYR A 66 -0.96 -9.39 -7.97
C TYR A 66 -0.45 -10.02 -9.26
N ALA A 67 -1.20 -9.89 -10.36
CA ALA A 67 -0.77 -10.41 -11.66
C ALA A 67 0.31 -9.51 -12.30
N TYR A 68 0.23 -8.20 -12.05
CA TYR A 68 1.09 -7.18 -12.66
C TYR A 68 1.80 -6.34 -11.58
N PRO A 69 2.88 -6.85 -10.97
CA PRO A 69 3.62 -6.12 -9.94
C PRO A 69 4.14 -4.78 -10.46
N VAL A 70 4.14 -3.77 -9.59
CA VAL A 70 4.68 -2.44 -9.85
C VAL A 70 6.09 -2.54 -10.43
N ARG A 71 6.36 -1.78 -11.50
CA ARG A 71 7.68 -1.70 -12.15
C ARG A 71 8.28 -0.31 -12.10
N THR A 72 7.46 0.72 -11.93
CA THR A 72 7.87 2.11 -12.09
C THR A 72 8.41 2.68 -10.80
N ARG A 73 9.62 3.26 -10.86
CA ARG A 73 10.24 3.96 -9.72
C ARG A 73 9.39 5.09 -9.16
N LYS A 74 8.53 5.70 -9.98
CA LYS A 74 7.56 6.73 -9.55
C LYS A 74 6.60 6.23 -8.47
N VAL A 75 6.07 5.00 -8.58
CA VAL A 75 5.16 4.44 -7.57
C VAL A 75 5.91 4.20 -6.26
N ILE A 76 7.13 3.66 -6.36
CA ILE A 76 7.98 3.40 -5.20
C ILE A 76 8.40 4.71 -4.52
N ALA A 77 8.76 5.75 -5.28
CA ALA A 77 9.10 7.05 -4.74
C ALA A 77 7.91 7.69 -4.00
N VAL A 78 6.71 7.65 -4.58
CA VAL A 78 5.50 8.15 -3.91
C VAL A 78 5.18 7.34 -2.66
N TYR A 79 5.36 6.01 -2.70
CA TYR A 79 5.20 5.15 -1.54
C TYR A 79 6.18 5.51 -0.41
N LEU A 80 7.46 5.74 -0.72
CA LEU A 80 8.45 6.19 0.26
C LEU A 80 8.12 7.57 0.85
N CYS A 81 7.65 8.51 0.02
CA CYS A 81 7.16 9.80 0.52
C CYS A 81 5.96 9.63 1.45
N ALA A 82 5.05 8.69 1.14
CA ALA A 82 3.91 8.40 1.99
C ALA A 82 4.39 7.84 3.36
N ILE A 83 5.34 6.90 3.35
CA ILE A 83 5.96 6.37 4.58
C ILE A 83 6.61 7.50 5.40
N ALA A 84 7.31 8.45 4.76
CA ALA A 84 7.86 9.59 5.48
C ALA A 84 6.77 10.42 6.17
N PHE A 85 5.66 10.68 5.46
CA PHE A 85 4.47 11.30 6.06
C PHE A 85 3.82 10.44 7.15
N GLN A 86 3.90 9.11 7.07
CA GLN A 86 3.44 8.23 8.15
C GLN A 86 4.22 8.49 9.43
N PHE A 87 5.54 8.61 9.37
CA PHE A 87 6.34 8.88 10.56
C PHE A 87 6.03 10.25 11.15
N ILE A 88 5.80 11.26 10.32
CA ILE A 88 5.34 12.59 10.77
C ILE A 88 3.97 12.46 11.47
N HIS A 89 3.03 11.72 10.86
CA HIS A 89 1.69 11.51 11.41
C HIS A 89 1.72 10.77 12.76
N MET A 90 2.48 9.68 12.84
CA MET A 90 2.69 8.93 14.08
C MET A 90 3.40 9.76 15.16
N SER A 91 4.23 10.73 14.77
CA SER A 91 4.86 11.65 15.72
C SER A 91 3.84 12.60 16.33
N GLU A 92 2.91 13.14 15.52
CA GLU A 92 1.79 13.94 16.03
C GLU A 92 0.91 13.10 16.97
N GLU A 93 0.51 11.90 16.54
CA GLU A 93 -0.29 10.98 17.35
C GLU A 93 0.37 10.67 18.70
N TYR A 94 1.68 10.39 18.70
CA TYR A 94 2.44 10.17 19.92
C TYR A 94 2.42 11.39 20.84
N THR A 95 2.76 12.57 20.31
CA THR A 95 2.78 13.81 21.11
C THR A 95 1.40 14.21 21.64
N GLY A 96 0.34 13.85 20.92
CA GLY A 96 -1.04 14.11 21.30
C GLY A 96 -1.66 13.05 22.20
N GLY A 97 -0.95 11.96 22.53
CA GLY A 97 -1.49 10.90 23.39
C GLY A 97 -2.56 10.04 22.70
N PHE A 98 -2.45 9.81 21.38
CA PHE A 98 -3.42 9.02 20.59
C PHE A 98 -3.88 7.72 21.26
N PRO A 99 -2.98 6.86 21.82
CA PRO A 99 -3.42 5.59 22.39
C PRO A 99 -4.39 5.73 23.56
N HIS A 100 -4.22 6.77 24.38
CA HIS A 100 -5.15 7.11 25.44
C HIS A 100 -6.45 7.69 24.87
N GLU A 101 -6.33 8.65 23.96
CA GLU A 101 -7.46 9.36 23.36
C GLU A 101 -8.43 8.45 22.60
N ILE A 102 -7.93 7.41 21.91
CA ILE A 102 -8.79 6.44 21.23
C ILE A 102 -9.49 5.49 22.21
N VAL A 103 -8.84 5.13 23.33
CA VAL A 103 -9.45 4.32 24.38
C VAL A 103 -10.58 5.08 25.04
N ASP A 104 -10.35 6.35 25.38
CA ASP A 104 -11.32 7.24 26.01
C ASP A 104 -12.51 7.55 25.09
N LEU A 105 -12.25 7.95 23.84
CA LEU A 105 -13.30 8.31 22.88
C LEU A 105 -14.35 7.20 22.72
N PHE A 106 -13.92 5.94 22.83
CA PHE A 106 -14.74 4.77 22.60
C PHE A 106 -15.08 3.97 23.85
N ASN A 107 -14.69 4.44 25.03
CA ASN A 107 -14.83 3.70 26.30
C ASN A 107 -14.35 2.24 26.17
N SER A 108 -13.18 2.05 25.55
CA SER A 108 -12.64 0.73 25.28
C SER A 108 -12.30 -0.02 26.56
N SER A 109 -12.74 -1.28 26.69
CA SER A 109 -12.36 -2.16 27.79
C SER A 109 -10.91 -2.68 27.68
N ARG A 110 -10.25 -2.41 26.56
CA ARG A 110 -8.86 -2.77 26.31
C ARG A 110 -8.01 -1.51 26.37
N ASP A 111 -7.01 -1.56 27.22
CA ASP A 111 -5.99 -0.53 27.31
C ASP A 111 -5.07 -0.58 26.08
N TRP A 112 -4.54 0.58 25.70
CA TRP A 112 -3.57 0.71 24.64
C TRP A 112 -2.43 1.63 25.11
N THR A 113 -1.36 1.01 25.58
CA THR A 113 -0.20 1.76 26.08
C THR A 113 0.60 2.42 24.95
N GLU A 114 1.21 3.57 25.24
CA GLU A 114 2.16 4.24 24.34
C GLU A 114 3.29 3.31 23.87
N LYS A 115 3.83 2.48 24.77
CA LYS A 115 4.86 1.50 24.44
C LYS A 115 4.37 0.53 23.36
N SER A 116 3.16 -0.01 23.50
CA SER A 116 2.60 -0.93 22.52
C SER A 116 2.26 -0.24 21.19
N PHE A 117 1.83 1.02 21.22
CA PHE A 117 1.66 1.86 20.03
C PHE A 117 2.99 2.02 19.27
N LEU A 118 4.06 2.45 19.95
CA LEU A 118 5.37 2.65 19.33
C LEU A 118 5.95 1.35 18.75
N LEU A 119 5.95 0.27 19.53
CA LEU A 119 6.49 -1.02 19.08
C LEU A 119 5.73 -1.57 17.88
N THR A 120 4.41 -1.43 17.86
CA THR A 120 3.57 -2.00 16.80
C THR A 120 3.54 -1.12 15.56
N PHE A 121 3.12 0.14 15.69
CA PHE A 121 2.75 1.01 14.57
C PHE A 121 3.92 1.82 14.04
N VAL A 122 4.80 2.26 14.93
CA VAL A 122 5.97 3.05 14.52
C VAL A 122 7.09 2.12 14.07
N PHE A 123 7.52 1.20 14.93
CA PHE A 123 8.69 0.36 14.63
C PHE A 123 8.33 -0.88 13.81
N GLY A 124 7.37 -1.68 14.25
CA GLY A 124 6.98 -2.92 13.57
C GLY A 124 6.46 -2.66 12.15
N PHE A 125 5.39 -1.87 12.05
CA PHE A 125 4.83 -1.49 10.76
C PHE A 125 5.78 -0.61 9.94
N GLY A 126 6.49 0.33 10.56
CA GLY A 126 7.51 1.13 9.87
C GLY A 126 8.56 0.26 9.17
N ALA A 127 9.07 -0.79 9.84
CA ALA A 127 9.99 -1.74 9.24
C ALA A 127 9.35 -2.51 8.06
N ILE A 128 8.10 -2.98 8.24
CA ILE A 128 7.35 -3.67 7.18
C ILE A 128 7.17 -2.77 5.95
N TRP A 129 6.89 -1.47 6.13
CA TRP A 129 6.71 -0.53 5.03
C TRP A 129 8.00 -0.28 4.26
N VAL A 130 9.13 -0.13 4.96
CA VAL A 130 10.43 0.01 4.31
C VAL A 130 10.81 -1.27 3.55
N LEU A 131 10.58 -2.44 4.14
CA LEU A 131 10.81 -3.72 3.47
C LEU A 131 9.89 -3.93 2.26
N ALA A 132 8.65 -3.44 2.31
CA ALA A 132 7.74 -3.46 1.17
C ALA A 132 8.25 -2.58 0.02
N ALA A 133 8.83 -1.41 0.32
CA ALA A 133 9.46 -0.57 -0.70
C ALA A 133 10.64 -1.29 -1.37
N ALA A 134 11.49 -1.93 -0.55
CA ALA A 134 12.59 -2.75 -1.06
C ALA A 134 12.08 -3.92 -1.92
N GLY A 135 11.09 -4.67 -1.44
CA GLY A 135 10.49 -5.76 -2.20
C GLY A 135 9.83 -5.31 -3.50
N ALA A 136 9.27 -4.11 -3.55
CA ALA A 136 8.71 -3.53 -4.77
C ALA A 136 9.80 -3.20 -5.81
N LEU A 137 11.02 -2.82 -5.40
CA LEU A 137 12.16 -2.65 -6.32
C LEU A 137 12.53 -3.96 -7.03
N TYR A 138 12.35 -5.09 -6.35
CA TYR A 138 12.56 -6.44 -6.88
C TYR A 138 11.29 -7.07 -7.46
N GLN A 139 10.22 -6.28 -7.62
CA GLN A 139 8.95 -6.72 -8.21
C GLN A 139 8.31 -7.92 -7.47
N LEU A 140 8.59 -8.07 -6.17
CA LEU A 140 8.01 -9.14 -5.37
C LEU A 140 6.49 -8.95 -5.26
N ARG A 141 5.71 -9.99 -5.59
CA ARG A 141 4.24 -9.91 -5.55
C ARG A 141 3.73 -9.59 -4.15
N ILE A 142 4.31 -10.21 -3.13
CA ILE A 142 3.93 -10.01 -1.72
C ILE A 142 4.12 -8.56 -1.26
N ALA A 143 5.13 -7.85 -1.80
CA ALA A 143 5.34 -6.44 -1.48
C ALA A 143 4.18 -5.57 -1.98
N ASN A 144 3.58 -5.95 -3.10
CA ASN A 144 2.46 -5.20 -3.68
C ASN A 144 1.18 -5.31 -2.83
N TYR A 145 0.99 -6.40 -2.08
CA TYR A 145 -0.04 -6.43 -1.03
C TYR A 145 0.23 -5.39 0.04
N LEU A 146 1.48 -5.30 0.52
CA LEU A 146 1.85 -4.35 1.57
C LEU A 146 1.74 -2.89 1.11
N LEU A 147 2.01 -2.60 -0.16
CA LEU A 147 1.74 -1.28 -0.76
C LEU A 147 0.24 -0.94 -0.69
N TRP A 148 -0.64 -1.89 -1.04
CA TRP A 148 -2.09 -1.71 -0.93
C TRP A 148 -2.57 -1.59 0.51
N PHE A 149 -2.04 -2.41 1.41
CA PHE A 149 -2.44 -2.42 2.80
C PHE A 149 -2.03 -1.13 3.50
N TYR A 150 -0.81 -0.64 3.24
CA TYR A 150 -0.40 0.70 3.63
C TYR A 150 -1.35 1.76 3.04
N ALA A 151 -1.55 1.75 1.72
CA ALA A 151 -2.32 2.81 1.05
C ALA A 151 -3.75 2.91 1.59
N LEU A 152 -4.41 1.78 1.83
CA LEU A 152 -5.79 1.76 2.31
C LEU A 152 -5.90 1.88 3.83
N GLY A 153 -5.08 1.15 4.57
CA GLY A 153 -5.16 1.09 6.03
C GLY A 153 -4.52 2.31 6.68
N ALA A 154 -3.19 2.30 6.72
CA ALA A 154 -2.42 3.37 7.35
C ALA A 154 -2.66 4.73 6.66
N GLY A 155 -2.86 4.71 5.34
CA GLY A 155 -3.17 5.86 4.49
C GLY A 155 -4.62 6.34 4.58
N LEU A 156 -5.46 5.82 3.69
CA LEU A 156 -6.78 6.39 3.37
C LEU A 156 -7.76 6.31 4.54
N ILE A 157 -7.97 5.11 5.09
CA ILE A 157 -8.98 4.87 6.12
C ILE A 157 -8.55 5.51 7.44
N ASN A 158 -7.26 5.44 7.79
CA ASN A 158 -6.74 6.15 8.97
C ASN A 158 -6.97 7.67 8.83
N ALA A 159 -6.56 8.27 7.72
CA ALA A 159 -6.71 9.71 7.52
C ALA A 159 -8.19 10.16 7.62
N ILE A 160 -9.12 9.40 7.03
CA ILE A 160 -10.56 9.66 7.19
C ILE A 160 -10.97 9.62 8.66
N SER A 161 -10.47 8.64 9.42
CA SER A 161 -10.77 8.50 10.85
C SER A 161 -10.32 9.74 11.64
N HIS A 162 -9.17 10.34 11.31
CA HIS A 162 -8.70 11.58 11.95
C HIS A 162 -9.50 12.83 11.58
N PHE A 163 -10.38 12.79 10.57
CA PHE A 163 -11.38 13.83 10.35
C PHE A 163 -12.70 13.56 11.07
N VAL A 164 -13.04 12.28 11.28
CA VAL A 164 -14.27 11.86 11.96
C VAL A 164 -14.15 11.95 13.47
N PHE A 165 -13.05 11.48 14.06
CA PHE A 165 -12.86 11.42 15.51
C PHE A 165 -12.91 12.78 16.21
N PRO A 166 -12.33 13.88 15.68
CA PRO A 166 -12.51 15.22 16.25
C PRO A 166 -13.97 15.65 16.36
N ILE A 167 -14.80 15.28 15.38
CA ILE A 167 -16.23 15.60 15.35
C ILE A 167 -16.96 14.83 16.46
N LEU A 168 -16.63 13.55 16.63
CA LEU A 168 -17.19 12.71 17.69
C LEU A 168 -16.76 13.17 19.09
N LYS A 169 -15.48 13.56 19.23
CA LYS A 169 -14.91 14.03 20.50
C LYS A 169 -15.38 15.44 20.87
N GLY A 170 -15.73 16.27 19.88
CA GLY A 170 -16.05 17.69 20.09
C GLY A 170 -14.79 18.56 20.27
N GLY A 171 -13.66 18.19 19.68
CA GLY A 171 -12.40 18.92 19.84
C GLY A 171 -11.24 18.28 19.09
N TYR A 172 -10.02 18.76 19.34
CA TYR A 172 -8.82 18.19 18.74
C TYR A 172 -8.68 16.70 19.07
N PHE A 173 -8.33 15.92 18.04
CA PHE A 173 -7.97 14.51 18.16
C PHE A 173 -6.57 14.32 17.56
N PRO A 174 -5.65 13.59 18.24
CA PRO A 174 -4.27 13.43 17.77
C PRO A 174 -4.19 12.90 16.34
N GLY A 175 -3.35 13.51 15.51
CA GLY A 175 -3.18 13.14 14.09
C GLY A 175 -4.00 13.99 13.11
N LEU A 176 -4.89 14.88 13.59
CA LEU A 176 -5.71 15.73 12.75
C LEU A 176 -4.89 16.65 11.82
N TYR A 177 -3.81 17.27 12.31
CA TYR A 177 -3.07 18.26 11.53
C TYR A 177 -2.33 17.63 10.34
N THR A 178 -1.84 16.41 10.52
CA THR A 178 -1.07 15.67 9.51
C THR A 178 -1.93 14.74 8.65
N ALA A 179 -3.19 14.49 9.03
CA ALA A 179 -4.12 13.61 8.31
C ALA A 179 -4.29 14.01 6.83
N SER A 180 -4.31 15.31 6.50
CA SER A 180 -4.45 15.79 5.13
C SER A 180 -3.29 15.36 4.23
N GLY A 181 -2.05 15.47 4.71
CA GLY A 181 -0.87 15.01 3.97
C GLY A 181 -0.94 13.50 3.74
N HIS A 182 -1.38 12.79 4.77
CA HIS A 182 -1.55 11.34 4.73
C HIS A 182 -2.61 10.90 3.69
N LEU A 183 -3.75 11.59 3.67
CA LEU A 183 -4.84 11.37 2.71
C LEU A 183 -4.37 11.61 1.26
N ILE A 184 -3.70 12.73 1.01
CA ILE A 184 -3.22 13.10 -0.33
C ILE A 184 -2.22 12.05 -0.84
N MET A 185 -1.24 11.68 -0.01
CA MET A 185 -0.22 10.71 -0.39
C MET A 185 -0.81 9.32 -0.67
N SER A 186 -1.77 8.89 0.15
CA SER A 186 -2.50 7.65 -0.07
C SER A 186 -3.32 7.67 -1.36
N ALA A 187 -4.13 8.72 -1.58
CA ALA A 187 -4.95 8.83 -2.78
C ALA A 187 -4.11 8.83 -4.06
N LEU A 188 -2.97 9.55 -4.04
CA LEU A 188 -2.01 9.56 -5.13
C LEU A 188 -1.40 8.16 -5.37
N LEU A 189 -1.01 7.46 -4.29
CA LEU A 189 -0.45 6.12 -4.38
C LEU A 189 -1.47 5.13 -4.97
N ILE A 190 -2.72 5.14 -4.49
CA ILE A 190 -3.81 4.31 -5.00
C ILE A 190 -4.02 4.56 -6.50
N HIS A 191 -4.10 5.83 -6.90
CA HIS A 191 -4.23 6.20 -8.31
C HIS A 191 -3.08 5.62 -9.16
N LEU A 192 -1.85 5.71 -8.67
CA LEU A 192 -0.68 5.20 -9.37
C LEU A 192 -0.65 3.67 -9.46
N LEU A 193 -1.03 2.97 -8.39
CA LEU A 193 -1.13 1.50 -8.37
C LEU A 193 -2.13 0.99 -9.41
N ILE A 194 -3.30 1.64 -9.47
CA ILE A 194 -4.36 1.32 -10.44
C ILE A 194 -3.86 1.61 -11.86
N LYS A 195 -3.36 2.83 -12.10
CA LYS A 195 -2.89 3.28 -13.42
C LYS A 195 -1.78 2.37 -13.96
N GLU A 196 -0.81 2.01 -13.13
CA GLU A 196 0.27 1.14 -13.55
C GLU A 196 -0.23 -0.29 -13.84
N SER A 197 -1.11 -0.84 -13.01
CA SER A 197 -1.70 -2.16 -13.25
C SER A 197 -2.45 -2.21 -14.57
N HIS A 198 -3.26 -1.20 -14.87
CA HIS A 198 -3.96 -1.11 -16.17
C HIS A 198 -2.99 -1.05 -17.35
N ARG A 199 -1.95 -0.21 -17.27
CA ARG A 199 -0.93 -0.10 -18.34
C ARG A 199 -0.18 -1.42 -18.57
N LEU A 200 0.16 -2.14 -17.50
CA LEU A 200 0.84 -3.43 -17.62
C LEU A 200 -0.08 -4.52 -18.16
N ARG A 201 -1.37 -4.49 -17.78
CA ARG A 201 -2.39 -5.38 -18.33
C ARG A 201 -2.59 -5.15 -19.83
N THR A 202 -2.77 -3.91 -20.26
CA THR A 202 -2.97 -3.60 -21.70
C THR A 202 -1.76 -4.00 -22.52
N ARG A 203 -0.53 -3.80 -22.04
CA ARG A 203 0.69 -4.27 -22.71
C ARG A 203 0.77 -5.80 -22.80
N ALA A 204 0.21 -6.52 -21.84
CA ALA A 204 0.20 -7.99 -21.85
C ALA A 204 -0.91 -8.59 -22.73
N THR A 205 -1.99 -7.85 -22.97
CA THR A 205 -3.15 -8.30 -23.77
C THR A 205 -3.22 -7.69 -25.17
N GLY A 206 -2.56 -6.56 -25.42
CA GLY A 206 -2.49 -5.88 -26.71
C GLY A 206 -1.45 -6.51 -27.63
N HIS A 207 -1.65 -6.38 -28.94
CA HIS A 207 -0.61 -6.74 -29.93
C HIS A 207 0.60 -5.81 -29.74
N PRO A 208 1.84 -6.29 -29.99
CA PRO A 208 3.08 -5.52 -29.76
C PRO A 208 3.16 -4.14 -30.45
N ASN A 209 2.30 -3.88 -31.44
CA ASN A 209 2.28 -2.66 -32.24
C ASN A 209 1.42 -1.52 -31.66
N ASP A 210 0.66 -1.76 -30.58
CA ASP A 210 -0.21 -0.74 -29.97
C ASP A 210 0.47 0.03 -28.80
N ASP A 211 1.78 -0.13 -28.60
CA ASP A 211 2.50 0.66 -27.59
C ASP A 211 2.68 2.11 -28.08
N PRO A 212 2.11 3.12 -27.41
CA PRO A 212 2.28 4.53 -27.82
C PRO A 212 3.75 4.97 -27.79
N ASP A 213 4.60 4.31 -26.98
CA ASP A 213 6.05 4.54 -26.96
C ASP A 213 6.74 4.04 -28.26
N ASN A 214 6.16 3.06 -28.98
CA ASN A 214 6.63 2.60 -30.29
C ASN A 214 6.12 3.48 -31.44
N VAL A 215 4.89 4.00 -31.35
CA VAL A 215 4.35 4.96 -32.34
C VAL A 215 5.21 6.23 -32.39
N GLN A 216 5.66 6.71 -31.23
CA GLN A 216 6.55 7.88 -31.16
C GLN A 216 7.95 7.60 -31.75
N LYS A 217 8.43 6.35 -31.72
CA LYS A 217 9.71 5.93 -32.32
C LYS A 217 9.61 5.61 -33.81
N ALA A 218 8.43 5.30 -34.33
CA ALA A 218 8.21 5.04 -35.75
C ALA A 218 8.00 6.33 -36.57
N LEU A 219 7.81 7.47 -35.90
CA LEU A 219 7.57 8.78 -36.51
C LEU A 219 8.79 9.73 -36.44
N ASN A 220 9.92 9.26 -35.90
CA ASN A 220 11.19 9.98 -35.82
C ASN A 220 12.30 9.17 -36.52
#